data_AF-A0A4U9I0U6-F1
#
_entry.id   AF-A0A4U9I0U6-F1
#
_cell.length_a   1.000
_cell.length_b   1.000
_cell.length_c   1.000
_cell.angle_alpha   90.00
_cell.angle_beta   90.00
_cell.angle_gamma   90.00
#
_symmetry.space_group_name_H-M   'P 1'
#
loop_
_entity.id
_entity.type
_entity.pdbx_description
1 polymer ?
#
loop_
_entity_poly.entity_id
_entity_poly.type
_entity_poly.pdbx_seq_one_letter_code
_entity_poly.pdbx_strand_id
1 'polypeptide(L)'
;MNTQYLEFVRQQLIVATADLSGATKGQLMAWLENAQFDTKTFKRKKPKVWDEESEKWVPVDNPPIPGKQSHAKGSHIPLVQPVEYSTASWRRAVLSLEEHQKAWLLWNYSEYTRWENQVAITQWGMG
;
A
#
# COMPACT_ATOMS: atom_id res chain seq x y z
N MET A 1 27.99 29.37 21.88
CA MET A 1 27.08 28.47 21.15
C MET A 1 26.97 28.97 19.72
N ASN A 2 27.28 28.15 18.72
CA ASN A 2 27.39 28.60 17.33
C ASN A 2 25.99 28.77 16.70
N THR A 3 25.76 29.79 15.85
CA THR A 3 24.44 30.03 15.23
C THR A 3 23.97 28.85 14.37
N GLN A 4 24.90 28.20 13.67
CA GLN A 4 24.65 26.96 12.92
C GLN A 4 24.12 25.82 13.81
N TYR A 5 24.58 25.72 15.06
CA TYR A 5 24.11 24.68 15.98
C TYR A 5 22.65 24.91 16.39
N LEU A 6 22.27 26.17 16.62
CA LEU A 6 20.89 26.53 16.94
C LEU A 6 19.94 26.27 15.76
N GLU A 7 20.38 26.57 14.54
CA GLU A 7 19.61 26.26 13.33
C GLU A 7 19.42 24.76 13.13
N PHE A 8 20.48 23.96 13.34
CA PHE A 8 20.41 22.51 13.30
C PHE A 8 19.39 21.95 14.31
N VAL A 9 19.46 22.40 15.57
CA VAL A 9 18.53 21.97 16.61
C VAL A 9 17.08 22.35 16.26
N ARG A 10 16.86 23.55 15.72
CA ARG A 10 15.54 24.00 15.27
C ARG A 10 14.99 23.10 14.15
N GLN A 11 15.81 22.75 13.16
CA GLN A 11 15.40 21.86 12.06
C GLN A 11 15.05 20.45 12.57
N GLN A 12 15.84 19.90 13.49
CA GLN A 12 15.54 18.60 14.10
C GLN A 12 14.22 18.62 14.87
N LEU A 13 13.94 19.69 15.62
CA LEU A 13 12.68 19.86 16.33
C LEU A 13 11.48 19.92 15.37
N ILE A 14 11.56 20.70 14.30
CA ILE A 14 10.48 20.81 13.30
C ILE A 14 10.15 19.44 12.70
N VAL A 15 11.18 18.66 12.32
CA VAL A 15 10.99 17.32 11.76
C VAL A 15 10.43 16.35 12.81
N ALA A 16 10.90 16.41 14.05
CA ALA A 16 10.42 15.55 15.13
C ALA A 16 8.97 15.85 15.54
N THR A 17 8.52 17.10 15.40
CA THR A 17 7.15 17.52 15.72
C THR A 17 6.20 17.49 14.53
N ALA A 18 6.68 17.16 13.33
CA ALA A 18 5.83 17.10 12.14
C ALA A 18 4.83 15.93 12.29
N ASP A 19 3.55 16.27 12.37
CA ASP A 19 2.48 15.26 12.35
C ASP A 19 2.25 14.76 10.93
N LEU A 20 2.76 13.56 10.65
CA LEU A 20 2.58 12.88 9.36
C LEU A 20 1.39 11.90 9.39
N SER A 21 0.74 11.73 10.55
CA SER A 21 -0.33 10.74 10.77
C SER A 21 -1.64 11.03 10.04
N GLY A 22 -1.79 12.22 9.46
CA GLY A 22 -3.02 12.68 8.82
C GLY A 22 -3.20 12.30 7.34
N ALA A 23 -2.19 11.72 6.69
CA ALA A 23 -2.22 11.50 5.24
C ALA A 23 -2.97 10.22 4.81
N THR A 24 -3.13 9.25 5.72
CA THR A 24 -3.85 7.99 5.44
C THR A 24 -4.75 7.65 6.61
N LYS A 25 -6.04 7.43 6.34
CA LYS A 25 -6.94 6.82 7.33
C LYS A 25 -6.32 5.50 7.76
N GLY A 26 -5.96 5.36 9.04
CA GLY A 26 -5.25 4.18 9.54
C GLY A 26 -5.91 2.86 9.12
N GLN A 27 -5.13 1.78 9.05
CA GLN A 27 -5.58 0.48 8.50
C GLN A 27 -6.93 -0.01 9.06
N LEU A 28 -7.17 0.20 10.36
CA LEU A 28 -8.44 -0.15 11.01
C LEU A 28 -9.62 0.67 10.50
N MET A 29 -9.42 1.97 10.27
CA MET A 29 -10.44 2.86 9.73
C MET A 29 -10.72 2.53 8.26
N ALA A 30 -9.68 2.17 7.49
CA ALA A 30 -9.83 1.69 6.13
C ALA A 30 -10.57 0.35 6.05
N TRP A 31 -10.38 -0.55 7.03
CA TRP A 31 -11.15 -1.78 7.17
C TRP A 31 -12.62 -1.52 7.52
N LEU A 32 -12.89 -0.56 8.41
CA LEU A 32 -14.25 -0.17 8.78
C LEU A 32 -15.02 0.39 7.57
N GLU A 33 -14.39 1.22 6.75
CA GLU A 33 -15.00 1.82 5.56
C GLU A 33 -15.22 0.82 4.41
N ASN A 34 -14.38 -0.21 4.31
CA ASN A 34 -14.46 -1.25 3.27
C ASN A 34 -15.17 -2.53 3.72
N ALA A 35 -15.68 -2.59 4.96
CA ALA A 35 -16.54 -3.67 5.40
C ALA A 35 -17.86 -3.59 4.62
N GLN A 36 -17.85 -4.21 3.44
CA GLN A 36 -19.02 -4.39 2.61
C GLN A 36 -20.00 -5.24 3.42
N PHE A 37 -20.98 -4.56 4.02
CA PHE A 37 -22.07 -5.18 4.76
C PHE A 37 -22.99 -5.88 3.74
N ASP A 38 -22.48 -6.93 3.09
CA ASP A 38 -23.22 -7.75 2.14
C ASP A 38 -24.12 -8.68 2.94
N THR A 39 -25.18 -8.11 3.49
CA THR A 39 -26.29 -8.86 4.03
C THR A 39 -26.95 -9.59 2.86
N LYS A 40 -26.63 -10.87 2.72
CA LYS A 40 -27.27 -11.86 1.82
C LYS A 40 -28.80 -12.01 2.01
N THR A 41 -29.45 -11.04 2.64
CA THR A 41 -30.87 -10.99 2.99
C THR A 41 -31.76 -10.96 1.76
N PHE A 42 -31.29 -10.41 0.63
CA PHE A 42 -32.06 -10.40 -0.62
C PHE A 42 -31.30 -11.08 -1.75
N LYS A 43 -31.63 -12.34 -2.04
CA LYS A 43 -31.23 -12.97 -3.31
C LYS A 43 -31.81 -12.14 -4.47
N ARG A 44 -30.97 -11.65 -5.38
CA ARG A 44 -31.41 -11.01 -6.63
C ARG A 44 -32.38 -11.95 -7.36
N LYS A 45 -33.66 -11.58 -7.45
CA LYS A 45 -34.62 -12.27 -8.34
C LYS A 45 -34.24 -11.94 -9.78
N LYS A 46 -33.94 -12.96 -10.59
CA LYS A 46 -33.66 -12.78 -12.02
C LYS A 46 -34.94 -12.31 -12.73
N PRO A 47 -34.89 -11.28 -13.59
CA PRO A 47 -36.02 -10.91 -14.43
C PRO A 47 -36.38 -12.07 -15.37
N LYS A 48 -37.68 -12.31 -15.57
CA LYS A 48 -38.20 -13.32 -16.50
C LYS A 48 -39.05 -12.61 -17.55
N VAL A 49 -38.92 -13.02 -18.80
CA VAL A 49 -39.75 -12.55 -19.91
C VAL A 49 -40.54 -13.74 -20.43
N TRP A 50 -41.78 -13.46 -20.86
CA TRP A 50 -42.63 -14.46 -21.48
C TRP A 50 -42.19 -14.67 -22.93
N ASP A 51 -41.92 -15.91 -23.29
CA ASP A 51 -41.60 -16.30 -24.67
C ASP A 51 -42.87 -16.85 -25.34
N GLU A 52 -43.36 -16.16 -26.35
CA GLU A 52 -44.57 -16.53 -27.10
C GLU A 52 -44.38 -17.80 -27.95
N GLU A 53 -43.14 -18.11 -28.35
CA GLU A 53 -42.85 -19.29 -29.19
C GLU A 53 -42.70 -20.58 -28.37
N SER A 54 -42.15 -20.47 -27.16
CA SER A 54 -41.95 -21.60 -26.24
C SER A 54 -43.04 -21.75 -25.17
N GLU A 55 -44.01 -20.83 -25.11
CA GLU A 55 -45.08 -20.70 -24.11
C GLU A 55 -44.59 -20.84 -22.65
N LYS A 56 -43.41 -20.29 -22.34
CA LYS A 56 -42.76 -20.45 -21.04
C LYS A 56 -42.11 -19.16 -20.55
N TRP A 57 -42.01 -19.04 -19.22
CA TRP A 57 -41.23 -17.97 -18.58
C TRP A 57 -39.73 -18.29 -18.65
N VAL A 58 -39.00 -17.57 -19.51
CA VAL A 58 -37.56 -17.74 -19.68
C VAL A 58 -36.80 -16.69 -18.83
N PRO A 59 -35.78 -17.09 -18.06
CA PRO A 59 -34.92 -16.14 -17.37
C PRO A 59 -34.10 -15.34 -18.39
N VAL A 60 -34.13 -14.01 -18.29
CA VAL A 60 -33.27 -13.16 -19.13
C VAL A 60 -31.87 -13.16 -18.51
N ASP A 61 -30.87 -13.59 -19.29
CA ASP A 61 -29.49 -13.41 -18.89
C ASP A 61 -29.17 -11.92 -18.90
N ASN A 62 -28.66 -11.45 -17.76
CA ASN A 62 -28.33 -10.05 -17.61
C ASN A 62 -27.21 -9.71 -18.59
N PRO A 63 -27.30 -8.61 -19.37
CA PRO A 63 -26.18 -8.19 -20.20
C PRO A 63 -24.92 -8.03 -19.33
N PRO A 64 -23.71 -8.20 -19.89
CA PRO A 64 -22.47 -8.09 -19.15
C PRO A 64 -22.50 -6.81 -18.32
N ILE A 65 -22.54 -6.95 -16.99
CA ILE A 65 -22.52 -5.79 -16.11
C ILE A 65 -21.14 -5.17 -16.32
N PRO A 66 -21.03 -3.91 -16.78
CA PRO A 66 -19.73 -3.26 -16.87
C PRO A 66 -19.18 -3.18 -15.44
N GLY A 67 -18.23 -4.06 -15.13
CA GLY A 67 -17.56 -4.08 -13.85
C GLY A 67 -16.83 -2.75 -13.70
N LYS A 68 -17.35 -1.87 -12.84
CA LYS A 68 -16.62 -0.68 -12.44
C LYS A 68 -15.44 -1.19 -11.62
N GLN A 69 -14.27 -1.26 -12.26
CA GLN A 69 -13.04 -1.66 -11.60
C GLN A 69 -12.84 -0.68 -10.44
N SER A 70 -13.05 -1.15 -9.20
CA SER A 70 -12.81 -0.37 -7.98
C SER A 70 -11.33 -0.13 -7.75
N HIS A 71 -10.47 -0.91 -8.42
CA HIS A 71 -9.10 -0.53 -8.65
C HIS A 71 -9.04 0.60 -9.68
N ALA A 72 -8.87 1.83 -9.18
CA ALA A 72 -8.30 2.88 -10.02
C ALA A 72 -7.01 2.34 -10.66
N LYS A 73 -6.78 2.63 -11.95
CA LYS A 73 -5.45 2.54 -12.59
C LYS A 73 -4.51 3.52 -11.88
N GLY A 74 -4.05 3.12 -10.71
CA GLY A 74 -3.19 3.90 -9.84
C GLY A 74 -2.42 2.92 -8.98
N SER A 75 -1.12 3.17 -8.83
CA SER A 75 -0.28 2.41 -7.92
C SER A 75 -0.96 2.30 -6.56
N HIS A 76 -0.87 1.12 -5.95
CA HIS A 76 -1.35 0.87 -4.59
C HIS A 76 -0.98 2.04 -3.66
N ILE A 77 -1.92 2.55 -2.87
CA ILE A 77 -1.65 3.61 -1.88
C ILE A 77 -0.59 3.06 -0.91
N PRO A 78 0.62 3.63 -0.85
CA PRO A 78 1.69 3.06 -0.06
C PRO A 78 1.29 2.97 1.41
N LEU A 79 1.58 1.83 2.04
CA LEU A 79 1.24 1.54 3.44
C LEU A 79 1.89 2.52 4.43
N VAL A 80 2.99 3.15 4.01
CA VAL A 80 3.76 4.14 4.76
C VAL A 80 4.08 5.29 3.81
N GLN A 81 3.92 6.54 4.25
CA GLN A 81 4.29 7.68 3.41
C GLN A 81 5.79 7.64 3.11
N PRO A 82 6.24 8.00 1.89
CA PRO A 82 7.68 8.04 1.57
C PRO A 82 8.49 8.93 2.53
N VAL A 83 7.87 9.99 3.06
CA VAL A 83 8.49 10.88 4.04
C VAL A 83 8.67 10.19 5.39
N GLU A 84 7.63 9.55 5.93
CA GLU A 84 7.71 8.74 7.16
C GLU A 84 8.73 7.62 7.02
N TYR A 85 8.73 6.97 5.86
CA TYR A 85 9.73 5.97 5.50
C TYR A 85 11.14 6.58 5.57
N SER A 86 11.36 7.77 4.98
CA SER A 86 12.66 8.45 4.92
C SER A 86 13.20 8.94 6.26
N THR A 87 12.33 9.37 7.17
CA THR A 87 12.73 9.97 8.45
C THR A 87 12.78 8.97 9.61
N ALA A 88 12.32 7.73 9.39
CA ALA A 88 12.23 6.73 10.44
C ALA A 88 13.59 6.42 11.09
N SER A 89 13.60 6.32 12.43
CA SER A 89 14.79 6.08 13.25
C SER A 89 15.52 4.78 12.89
N TRP A 90 14.77 3.74 12.51
CA TRP A 90 15.33 2.45 12.07
C TRP A 90 16.17 2.59 10.80
N ARG A 91 15.92 3.60 9.96
CA ARG A 91 16.69 3.83 8.73
C ARG A 91 18.14 4.23 9.03
N ARG A 92 18.35 5.02 10.10
CA ARG A 92 19.71 5.35 10.58
C ARG A 92 20.42 4.09 11.10
N ALA A 93 19.69 3.22 11.78
CA ALA A 93 20.23 1.92 12.21
C ALA A 93 20.59 1.04 11.00
N VAL A 94 19.73 0.93 10.00
CA VAL A 94 20.02 0.16 8.76
C VAL A 94 21.22 0.72 8.00
N LEU A 95 21.36 2.05 7.92
CA LEU A 95 22.49 2.70 7.26
C LEU A 95 23.81 2.57 8.05
N SER A 96 23.75 2.25 9.35
CA SER A 96 24.94 1.97 10.16
C SER A 96 25.46 0.54 10.05
N LEU A 97 24.70 -0.36 9.39
CA LEU A 97 25.10 -1.74 9.16
C LEU A 97 26.16 -1.86 8.06
N GLU A 98 26.86 -2.98 8.08
CA GLU A 98 27.82 -3.35 7.04
C GLU A 98 27.13 -3.51 5.67
N GLU A 99 27.85 -3.25 4.58
CA GLU A 99 27.27 -3.11 3.23
C GLU A 99 26.41 -4.32 2.83
N HIS A 100 26.86 -5.53 3.14
CA HIS A 100 26.15 -6.76 2.80
C HIS A 100 24.84 -6.94 3.59
N GLN A 101 24.82 -6.57 4.88
CA GLN A 101 23.63 -6.65 5.73
C GLN A 101 22.60 -5.58 5.35
N LYS A 102 23.09 -4.36 5.08
CA LYS A 102 22.28 -3.26 4.56
C LYS A 102 21.67 -3.60 3.21
N ALA A 103 22.47 -4.13 2.27
CA ALA A 103 22.00 -4.54 0.95
C ALA A 103 20.91 -5.61 1.05
N TRP A 104 21.08 -6.60 1.94
CA TRP A 104 20.08 -7.63 2.19
C TRP A 104 18.76 -7.07 2.74
N LEU A 105 18.83 -6.19 3.74
CA LEU A 105 17.64 -5.53 4.32
C LEU A 105 16.90 -4.67 3.29
N LEU A 106 17.63 -3.90 2.48
CA LEU A 106 17.04 -3.08 1.43
C LEU A 106 16.42 -3.95 0.34
N TRP A 107 17.10 -5.01 -0.10
CA TRP A 107 16.58 -5.93 -1.11
C TRP A 107 15.25 -6.58 -0.69
N ASN A 108 15.12 -7.01 0.56
CA ASN A 108 13.93 -7.71 1.05
C ASN A 108 12.76 -6.78 1.39
N TYR A 109 13.02 -5.56 1.88
CA TYR A 109 12.00 -4.75 2.54
C TYR A 109 11.82 -3.32 2.01
N SER A 110 12.71 -2.81 1.14
CA SER A 110 12.62 -1.42 0.65
C SER A 110 12.17 -1.27 -0.80
N GLU A 111 11.71 -2.36 -1.43
CA GLU A 111 11.44 -2.45 -2.88
C GLU A 111 12.66 -2.03 -3.75
N TYR A 112 13.82 -1.83 -3.12
CA TYR A 112 15.02 -1.28 -3.73
C TYR A 112 15.82 -2.39 -4.39
N THR A 113 15.26 -2.90 -5.49
CA THR A 113 15.75 -4.03 -6.27
C THR A 113 16.83 -3.62 -7.28
N ARG A 114 17.86 -2.92 -6.81
CA ARG A 114 19.02 -2.57 -7.66
C ARG A 114 20.00 -3.74 -7.80
N TRP A 115 20.60 -3.85 -8.98
CA TRP A 115 21.66 -4.82 -9.29
C TRP A 115 22.83 -4.78 -8.28
N GLU A 116 23.20 -3.59 -7.82
CA GLU A 116 24.27 -3.37 -6.83
C GLU A 116 24.05 -4.18 -5.54
N ASN A 117 22.80 -4.25 -5.06
CA ASN A 117 22.47 -5.01 -3.85
C ASN A 117 22.62 -6.52 -4.09
N GLN A 118 22.26 -7.01 -5.29
CA GLN A 118 22.45 -8.43 -5.63
C GLN A 118 23.93 -8.81 -5.64
N VAL A 119 24.80 -7.97 -6.20
CA VAL A 119 26.24 -8.20 -6.22
C VAL A 119 26.79 -8.24 -4.79
N ALA A 120 26.43 -7.27 -3.94
CA ALA A 120 26.88 -7.24 -2.55
C ALA A 120 26.43 -8.45 -1.73
N ILE A 121 25.18 -8.92 -1.93
CA ILE A 121 24.65 -10.10 -1.25
C ILE A 121 25.34 -11.39 -1.73
N THR A 122 25.51 -11.56 -3.04
CA THR A 122 26.08 -12.78 -3.62
C THR A 122 27.57 -12.94 -3.34
N GLN A 123 28.32 -11.84 -3.26
CA GLN A 123 29.74 -11.86 -2.88
C GLN A 123 29.97 -12.37 -1.45
N TRP A 124 29.01 -12.15 -0.54
CA TRP A 124 29.11 -12.60 0.85
C TRP A 124 28.44 -13.95 1.11
N GLY A 125 27.35 -14.27 0.41
CA GLY A 125 26.62 -15.53 0.61
C GLY A 125 27.28 -16.77 0.02
N MET A 126 28.32 -16.62 -0.81
CA MET A 126 29.04 -17.72 -1.46
C MET A 126 30.53 -17.80 -1.08
N GLY A 127 30.92 -17.16 0.03
CA GLY A 127 32.26 -17.24 0.62
C GLY A 127 32.35 -18.22 1.79
#